data_AF-A0A8T5K3W9-F1
#
_entry.id   AF-A0A8T5K3W9-F1
#
_cell.length_a   1.000
_cell.length_b   1.000
_cell.length_c   1.000
_cell.angle_alpha   90.00
_cell.angle_beta   90.00
_cell.angle_gamma   90.00
#
_symmetry.space_group_name_H-M   'P 1'
#
loop_
_entity.id
_entity.type
_entity.pdbx_description
1 polymer ?
#
loop_
_entity_poly.entity_id
_entity_poly.type
_entity_poly.pdbx_seq_one_letter_code
_entity_poly.pdbx_strand_id
1 'polypeptide(L)'
;MGELFVKEKEIVVPGQTLAEGMDYLPAGGAYRDGENIRSSIMGVLGINGRVLRIIPLKSHYRARPGDMVIAKITEMTNTVWFASIDGYRDGILSLREVPEYVGDGDELCQYYNYGDYVLAKLIQVTRKNMILTMKGPGLRKLSGGRLVNVNPSKVPRVIGKQGSMIGLIKEKTGCRLIIGQNGIAWIQGAPEHELAAIEAIEMINERGHEQGLTEKIEKFLDERMKDVVVDDAEEKAHETEKTTKEKKSSKTDSKEESDEEEQPVRRAVGGKKGKGSKK
;
A
#
# COMPACT_ATOMS: atom_id res chain seq x y z
N MET A 1 -38.84 -22.26 19.76
CA MET A 1 -38.60 -21.80 18.38
C MET A 1 -37.84 -20.51 18.53
N GLY A 2 -36.63 -20.40 17.98
CA GLY A 2 -35.80 -19.23 18.18
C GLY A 2 -36.26 -18.04 17.35
N GLU A 3 -36.45 -16.89 17.99
CA GLU A 3 -36.82 -15.64 17.32
C GLU A 3 -35.59 -14.75 17.13
N LEU A 4 -35.50 -14.10 15.96
CA LEU A 4 -34.44 -13.17 15.61
C LEU A 4 -35.01 -11.74 15.65
N PHE A 5 -34.46 -10.88 16.51
CA PHE A 5 -34.97 -9.51 16.69
C PHE A 5 -34.30 -8.48 15.79
N VAL A 6 -33.13 -8.79 15.25
CA VAL A 6 -32.28 -7.83 14.52
C VAL A 6 -32.00 -8.34 13.12
N LYS A 7 -32.03 -7.44 12.11
CA LYS A 7 -31.81 -7.82 10.72
C LYS A 7 -30.31 -8.00 10.42
N GLU A 8 -30.00 -8.79 9.39
CA GLU A 8 -28.63 -8.90 8.88
C GLU A 8 -28.11 -7.52 8.43
N LYS A 9 -26.85 -7.21 8.74
CA LYS A 9 -26.13 -5.96 8.45
C LYS A 9 -26.61 -4.72 9.21
N GLU A 10 -27.43 -4.90 10.22
CA GLU A 10 -27.81 -3.82 11.13
C GLU A 10 -26.69 -3.50 12.13
N ILE A 11 -26.57 -2.23 12.52
CA ILE A 11 -25.63 -1.80 13.54
C ILE A 11 -26.23 -2.16 14.91
N VAL A 12 -25.43 -2.84 15.73
CA VAL A 12 -25.82 -3.30 17.06
C VAL A 12 -24.94 -2.67 18.13
N VAL A 13 -25.52 -2.47 19.30
CA VAL A 13 -24.83 -1.92 20.48
C VAL A 13 -24.61 -2.99 21.56
N PRO A 14 -23.59 -2.85 22.41
CA PRO A 14 -23.39 -3.76 23.54
C PRO A 14 -24.64 -3.83 24.43
N GLY A 15 -25.03 -5.04 24.84
CA GLY A 15 -26.22 -5.31 25.63
C GLY A 15 -27.50 -5.53 24.82
N GLN A 16 -27.52 -5.18 23.53
CA GLN A 16 -28.69 -5.39 22.68
C GLN A 16 -28.96 -6.88 22.45
N THR A 17 -30.22 -7.29 22.61
CA THR A 17 -30.68 -8.65 22.29
C THR A 17 -30.75 -8.84 20.78
N LEU A 18 -30.08 -9.88 20.28
CA LEU A 18 -30.00 -10.22 18.86
C LEU A 18 -31.01 -11.29 18.48
N ALA A 19 -31.13 -12.31 19.33
CA ALA A 19 -32.00 -13.46 19.15
C ALA A 19 -32.35 -14.10 20.49
N GLU A 20 -33.42 -14.87 20.50
CA GLU A 20 -33.86 -15.68 21.62
C GLU A 20 -33.96 -17.15 21.20
N GLY A 21 -33.72 -18.07 22.14
CA GLY A 21 -33.79 -19.51 21.91
C GLY A 21 -32.47 -20.16 21.47
N MET A 22 -32.46 -21.49 21.49
CA MET A 22 -31.25 -22.32 21.30
C MET A 22 -30.91 -22.61 19.83
N ASP A 23 -31.71 -22.11 18.89
CA ASP A 23 -31.53 -22.36 17.46
C ASP A 23 -30.34 -21.58 16.87
N TYR A 24 -29.92 -20.51 17.55
CA TYR A 24 -28.81 -19.66 17.14
C TYR A 24 -27.57 -19.86 18.01
N LEU A 25 -26.40 -19.83 17.36
CA LEU A 25 -25.10 -19.96 18.00
C LEU A 25 -24.40 -18.60 18.04
N PRO A 26 -24.05 -18.07 19.21
CA PRO A 26 -23.25 -16.86 19.30
C PRO A 26 -21.81 -17.12 18.86
N ALA A 27 -21.26 -16.22 18.06
CA ALA A 27 -19.86 -16.19 17.69
C ALA A 27 -19.34 -14.75 17.71
N GLY A 28 -18.04 -14.57 17.94
CA GLY A 28 -17.31 -13.31 17.75
C GLY A 28 -18.08 -12.03 18.07
N GLY A 29 -18.05 -11.60 19.33
CA GLY A 29 -18.74 -10.38 19.77
C GLY A 29 -20.20 -10.58 20.19
N ALA A 30 -20.79 -11.77 19.97
CA ALA A 30 -22.03 -12.19 20.59
C ALA A 30 -21.76 -13.14 21.77
N TYR A 31 -22.59 -13.10 22.80
CA TYR A 31 -22.55 -14.05 23.93
C TYR A 31 -23.97 -14.46 24.32
N ARG A 32 -24.05 -15.60 25.03
CA ARG A 32 -25.32 -16.12 25.52
C ARG A 32 -25.55 -15.69 26.96
N ASP A 33 -26.75 -15.21 27.23
CA ASP A 33 -27.23 -14.77 28.53
C ASP A 33 -28.60 -15.42 28.81
N GLY A 34 -28.57 -16.63 29.39
CA GLY A 34 -29.75 -17.49 29.54
C GLY A 34 -30.32 -17.92 28.19
N GLU A 35 -31.59 -17.58 27.95
CA GLU A 35 -32.28 -17.86 26.69
C GLU A 35 -31.99 -16.84 25.59
N ASN A 36 -31.40 -15.69 25.96
CA ASN A 36 -31.12 -14.59 25.05
C ASN A 36 -29.68 -14.63 24.52
N ILE A 37 -29.50 -14.21 23.28
CA ILE A 37 -28.20 -13.90 22.69
C ILE A 37 -28.06 -12.39 22.64
N ARG A 38 -27.00 -11.88 23.27
CA ARG A 38 -26.73 -10.44 23.35
C ARG A 38 -25.42 -10.09 22.69
N SER A 39 -25.32 -8.84 22.27
CA SER A 39 -24.06 -8.26 21.80
C SER A 39 -23.16 -7.87 22.96
N SER A 40 -21.85 -8.17 22.90
CA SER A 40 -20.84 -7.62 23.81
C SER A 40 -20.07 -6.43 23.22
N ILE A 41 -20.19 -6.18 21.92
CA ILE A 41 -19.41 -5.15 21.21
C ILE A 41 -20.29 -4.33 20.25
N MET A 42 -19.90 -3.09 19.98
CA MET A 42 -20.54 -2.30 18.94
C MET A 42 -20.06 -2.77 17.56
N GLY A 43 -20.98 -3.07 16.65
CA GLY A 43 -20.63 -3.67 15.37
C GLY A 43 -21.79 -3.84 14.42
N VAL A 44 -21.52 -4.48 13.28
CA VAL A 44 -22.52 -4.88 12.29
C VAL A 44 -22.84 -6.35 12.47
N LEU A 45 -24.12 -6.71 12.55
CA LEU A 45 -24.55 -8.10 12.68
C LEU A 45 -24.37 -8.86 11.36
N GLY A 46 -23.53 -9.88 11.38
CA GLY A 46 -23.38 -10.86 10.30
C GLY A 46 -24.06 -12.17 10.67
N ILE A 47 -24.98 -12.62 9.83
CA ILE A 47 -25.73 -13.87 10.04
C ILE A 47 -25.24 -14.88 9.02
N ASN A 48 -24.55 -15.93 9.49
CA ASN A 48 -24.08 -17.02 8.65
C ASN A 48 -24.85 -18.30 9.01
N GLY A 49 -25.98 -18.53 8.35
CA GLY A 49 -26.89 -19.62 8.68
C GLY A 49 -27.45 -19.43 10.09
N ARG A 50 -27.04 -20.27 11.04
CA ARG A 50 -27.45 -20.19 12.46
C ARG A 50 -26.43 -19.48 13.35
N VAL A 51 -25.28 -19.09 12.81
CA VAL A 51 -24.21 -18.45 13.57
C VAL A 51 -24.36 -16.94 13.49
N LEU A 52 -24.55 -16.31 14.64
CA LEU A 52 -24.60 -14.85 14.78
C LEU A 52 -23.20 -14.36 15.13
N ARG A 53 -22.59 -13.58 14.23
CA ARG A 53 -21.28 -12.95 14.44
C ARG A 53 -21.41 -11.44 14.34
N ILE A 54 -20.76 -10.72 15.24
CA ILE A 54 -20.72 -9.27 15.17
C ILE A 54 -19.37 -8.85 14.60
N ILE A 55 -19.41 -8.08 13.52
CA ILE A 55 -18.23 -7.47 12.91
C ILE A 55 -18.00 -6.11 13.61
N PRO A 56 -16.95 -5.95 14.43
CA PRO A 56 -16.72 -4.69 15.14
C PRO A 56 -16.55 -3.51 14.17
N LEU A 57 -17.03 -2.34 14.57
CA LEU A 57 -16.77 -1.10 13.80
C LEU A 57 -15.31 -0.65 13.91
N LYS A 58 -14.67 -0.91 15.05
CA LYS A 58 -13.25 -0.71 15.30
C LYS A 58 -12.71 -1.91 16.06
N SER A 59 -11.59 -2.47 15.60
CA SER A 59 -10.85 -3.47 16.37
C SER A 59 -9.35 -3.25 16.25
N HIS A 60 -8.62 -3.85 17.19
CA HIS A 60 -7.19 -4.07 17.03
C HIS A 60 -6.95 -5.31 16.16
N TYR A 61 -5.77 -5.38 15.57
CA TYR A 61 -5.35 -6.56 14.83
C TYR A 61 -5.10 -7.71 15.80
N ARG A 62 -5.67 -8.89 15.50
CA ARG A 62 -5.43 -10.12 16.23
C ARG A 62 -4.68 -11.09 15.32
N ALA A 63 -3.38 -11.22 15.57
CA ALA A 63 -2.50 -12.08 14.79
C ALA A 63 -2.99 -13.53 14.77
N ARG A 64 -3.06 -14.12 13.58
CA ARG A 64 -3.30 -15.55 13.38
C ARG A 64 -2.17 -16.17 12.54
N PRO A 65 -1.82 -17.44 12.80
CA PRO A 65 -0.92 -18.17 11.92
C PRO A 65 -1.44 -18.14 10.47
N GLY A 66 -0.57 -17.84 9.53
CA GLY A 66 -0.87 -17.74 8.11
C GLY A 66 -1.20 -16.33 7.61
N ASP A 67 -1.45 -15.37 8.49
CA ASP A 67 -1.75 -14.00 8.09
C ASP A 67 -0.53 -13.33 7.43
N MET A 68 -0.78 -12.58 6.36
CA MET A 68 0.19 -11.72 5.69
C MET A 68 0.11 -10.33 6.32
N VAL A 69 1.22 -9.78 6.78
CA VAL A 69 1.29 -8.50 7.51
C VAL A 69 2.44 -7.65 7.00
N ILE A 70 2.25 -6.34 7.04
CA ILE A 70 3.33 -5.38 6.80
C ILE A 70 3.89 -5.00 8.16
N ALA A 71 5.18 -5.26 8.39
CA ALA A 71 5.83 -5.01 9.66
C ALA A 71 6.91 -3.94 9.52
N LYS A 72 7.05 -3.08 10.52
CA LYS A 72 8.12 -2.08 10.60
C LYS A 72 9.22 -2.59 11.50
N ILE A 73 10.47 -2.56 11.05
CA ILE A 73 11.60 -2.98 11.88
C ILE A 73 11.86 -1.92 12.95
N THR A 74 11.73 -2.35 14.21
CA THR A 74 11.89 -1.51 15.39
C THR A 74 13.23 -1.73 16.04
N GLU A 75 13.68 -2.97 16.13
CA GLU A 75 14.96 -3.29 16.78
C GLU A 75 15.63 -4.44 16.06
N MET A 76 16.93 -4.57 16.27
CA MET A 76 17.72 -5.68 15.75
C MET A 76 18.80 -6.04 16.75
N THR A 77 18.94 -7.34 16.99
CA THR A 77 20.07 -7.92 17.71
C THR A 77 21.03 -8.52 16.67
N ASN A 78 22.02 -9.32 17.07
CA ASN A 78 22.97 -9.94 16.15
C ASN A 78 22.40 -11.15 15.37
N THR A 79 21.21 -11.64 15.72
CA THR A 79 20.63 -12.88 15.15
C THR A 79 19.16 -12.77 14.75
N VAL A 80 18.51 -11.67 15.11
CA VAL A 80 17.06 -11.50 15.06
C VAL A 80 16.72 -10.05 14.79
N TRP A 81 15.71 -9.82 13.94
CA TRP A 81 15.01 -8.54 13.83
C TRP A 81 13.70 -8.59 14.61
N PHE A 82 13.42 -7.51 15.34
CA PHE A 82 12.11 -7.23 15.90
C PHE A 82 11.36 -6.32 14.96
N ALA A 83 10.15 -6.72 14.59
CA ALA A 83 9.31 -5.98 13.67
C ALA A 83 7.92 -5.76 14.26
N SER A 84 7.54 -4.50 14.39
CA SER A 84 6.23 -4.10 14.88
C SER A 84 5.16 -4.29 13.81
N ILE A 85 4.05 -4.92 14.18
CA ILE A 85 2.93 -5.25 13.30
C ILE A 85 1.67 -4.41 13.62
N ASP A 86 1.82 -3.27 14.29
CA ASP A 86 0.70 -2.45 14.82
C ASP A 86 -0.26 -3.26 15.73
N GLY A 87 0.32 -4.26 16.41
CA GLY A 87 -0.35 -5.11 17.37
C GLY A 87 0.17 -4.84 18.78
N TYR A 88 -0.32 -5.63 19.74
CA TYR A 88 0.13 -5.52 21.14
C TYR A 88 1.60 -5.94 21.34
N ARG A 89 2.21 -6.65 20.39
CA ARG A 89 3.59 -7.16 20.50
C ARG A 89 4.28 -7.14 19.15
N ASP A 90 5.60 -7.04 19.21
CA ASP A 90 6.46 -7.15 18.06
C ASP A 90 6.63 -8.61 17.64
N GLY A 91 6.72 -8.81 16.33
CA GLY A 91 7.09 -10.06 15.70
C GLY A 91 8.60 -10.23 15.67
N ILE A 92 9.02 -11.48 15.76
CA ILE A 92 10.40 -11.92 15.71
C ILE A 92 10.65 -12.48 14.32
N LEU A 93 11.56 -11.86 13.58
CA LEU A 93 12.06 -12.36 12.30
C LEU A 93 13.47 -12.89 12.52
N SER A 94 13.62 -14.21 12.46
CA SER A 94 14.90 -14.89 12.63
C SER A 94 15.67 -14.94 11.31
N LEU A 95 17.01 -15.01 11.38
CA LEU A 95 17.89 -15.26 10.22
C LEU A 95 17.42 -16.42 9.31
N ARG A 96 16.94 -17.51 9.94
CA ARG A 96 16.45 -18.70 9.23
C ARG A 96 15.21 -18.44 8.39
N GLU A 97 14.49 -17.36 8.63
CA GLU A 97 13.21 -17.04 8.01
C GLU A 97 13.32 -15.93 6.95
N VAL A 98 14.54 -15.47 6.69
CA VAL A 98 14.87 -14.55 5.60
C VAL A 98 15.35 -15.35 4.38
N PRO A 99 14.95 -14.96 3.15
CA PRO A 99 15.41 -15.64 1.93
C PRO A 99 16.88 -15.37 1.61
N GLU A 100 17.39 -14.21 1.98
CA GLU A 100 18.79 -13.81 1.81
C GLU A 100 19.71 -14.61 2.74
N TYR A 101 20.86 -15.03 2.22
CA TYR A 101 21.90 -15.64 3.03
C TYR A 101 22.67 -14.53 3.74
N VAL A 102 22.62 -14.52 5.06
CA VAL A 102 23.42 -13.62 5.90
C VAL A 102 24.66 -14.38 6.34
N GLY A 103 25.85 -13.87 5.99
CA GLY A 103 27.12 -14.47 6.36
C GLY A 103 27.40 -14.39 7.86
N ASP A 104 28.18 -15.33 8.38
CA ASP A 104 28.65 -15.28 9.76
C ASP A 104 29.56 -14.05 9.95
N GLY A 105 29.08 -13.05 10.68
CA GLY A 105 29.79 -11.79 10.95
C GLY A 105 29.27 -10.57 10.19
N ASP A 106 28.27 -10.74 9.30
CA ASP A 106 27.62 -9.61 8.64
C ASP A 106 26.75 -8.81 9.62
N GLU A 107 26.74 -7.48 9.45
CA GLU A 107 25.83 -6.62 10.19
C GLU A 107 24.42 -6.72 9.59
N LEU A 108 23.44 -7.11 10.42
CA LEU A 108 22.05 -7.26 10.00
C LEU A 108 21.43 -5.96 9.47
N CYS A 109 21.96 -4.81 9.89
CA CYS A 109 21.60 -3.48 9.42
C CYS A 109 21.73 -3.32 7.89
N GLN A 110 22.64 -4.05 7.26
CA GLN A 110 22.89 -3.96 5.82
C GLN A 110 21.73 -4.53 4.99
N TYR A 111 21.01 -5.50 5.55
CA TYR A 111 19.87 -6.15 4.90
C TYR A 111 18.58 -5.38 5.22
N TYR A 112 18.28 -5.27 6.51
CA TYR A 112 17.12 -4.54 7.00
C TYR A 112 17.51 -3.63 8.15
N ASN A 113 17.28 -2.34 7.95
CA ASN A 113 17.65 -1.31 8.89
C ASN A 113 16.44 -0.87 9.73
N TYR A 114 16.72 -0.16 10.81
CA TYR A 114 15.71 0.49 11.63
C TYR A 114 14.77 1.34 10.78
N GLY A 115 13.46 1.15 10.94
CA GLY A 115 12.43 1.89 10.23
C GLY A 115 12.03 1.32 8.87
N ASP A 116 12.72 0.30 8.37
CA ASP A 116 12.34 -0.38 7.14
C ASP A 116 11.03 -1.15 7.30
N TYR A 117 10.26 -1.24 6.23
CA TYR A 117 9.02 -2.00 6.17
C TYR A 117 9.22 -3.30 5.39
N VAL A 118 8.67 -4.38 5.92
CA VAL A 118 8.76 -5.72 5.33
C VAL A 118 7.38 -6.33 5.21
N LEU A 119 7.10 -6.98 4.07
CA LEU A 119 5.93 -7.82 3.93
C LEU A 119 6.30 -9.22 4.41
N ALA A 120 5.75 -9.62 5.55
CA ALA A 120 6.04 -10.88 6.22
C ALA A 120 4.76 -11.72 6.41
N LYS A 121 4.93 -13.02 6.61
CA LYS A 121 3.86 -13.95 6.97
C LYS A 121 4.05 -14.43 8.41
N LEU A 122 2.96 -14.54 9.16
CA LEU A 122 3.00 -15.13 10.50
C LEU A 122 3.06 -16.66 10.41
N ILE A 123 4.15 -17.27 10.88
CA ILE A 123 4.24 -18.74 10.99
C ILE A 123 3.55 -19.21 12.26
N GLN A 124 3.94 -18.61 13.38
CA GLN A 124 3.52 -19.06 14.69
C GLN A 124 3.13 -17.87 15.55
N VAL A 125 1.95 -17.97 16.16
CA VAL A 125 1.45 -17.01 17.13
C VAL A 125 1.25 -17.73 18.45
N THR A 126 2.10 -17.43 19.43
CA THR A 126 1.97 -17.92 20.80
C THR A 126 1.55 -16.76 21.70
N ARG A 127 1.06 -17.06 22.93
CA ARG A 127 0.72 -16.01 23.91
C ARG A 127 1.89 -15.05 24.21
N LYS A 128 3.13 -15.52 24.04
CA LYS A 128 4.35 -14.76 24.34
C LYS A 128 4.97 -14.13 23.10
N ASN A 129 5.18 -14.93 22.06
CA ASN A 129 5.98 -14.57 20.90
C ASN A 129 5.19 -14.76 19.60
N MET A 130 5.51 -13.94 18.61
CA MET A 130 5.02 -14.07 17.24
C MET A 130 6.24 -14.25 16.33
N ILE A 131 6.25 -15.30 15.52
CA ILE A 131 7.35 -15.60 14.59
C ILE A 131 6.90 -15.24 13.19
N LEU A 132 7.68 -14.37 12.55
CA LEU A 132 7.48 -13.90 11.19
C LEU A 132 8.41 -14.63 10.23
N THR A 133 7.97 -14.74 8.98
CA THR A 133 8.79 -15.23 7.87
C THR A 133 8.69 -14.35 6.65
N MET A 134 9.81 -14.24 5.95
CA MET A 134 9.95 -13.61 4.64
C MET A 134 10.16 -14.65 3.54
N LYS A 135 10.16 -15.94 3.88
CA LYS A 135 10.23 -17.04 2.91
C LYS A 135 8.86 -17.34 2.34
N GLY A 136 8.67 -17.03 1.07
CA GLY A 136 7.42 -17.32 0.37
C GLY A 136 7.14 -16.38 -0.80
N PRO A 137 6.10 -16.71 -1.59
CA PRO A 137 5.75 -15.93 -2.76
C PRO A 137 5.26 -14.53 -2.37
N GLY A 138 5.87 -13.51 -2.98
CA GLY A 138 5.48 -12.11 -2.81
C GLY A 138 6.01 -11.41 -1.55
N LEU A 139 6.58 -12.16 -0.60
CA LEU A 139 7.23 -11.61 0.60
C LEU A 139 8.53 -10.91 0.20
N ARG A 140 8.71 -9.68 0.69
CA ARG A 140 9.88 -8.84 0.36
C ARG A 140 9.97 -7.62 1.28
N LYS A 141 11.14 -6.98 1.25
CA LYS A 141 11.30 -5.61 1.69
C LYS A 141 10.42 -4.68 0.84
N LEU A 142 9.70 -3.77 1.50
CA LEU A 142 8.92 -2.73 0.84
C LEU A 142 9.78 -1.46 0.81
N SER A 143 10.17 -1.05 -0.39
CA SER A 143 10.92 0.18 -0.63
C SER A 143 10.09 1.15 -1.46
N GLY A 144 10.11 2.42 -1.04
CA GLY A 144 9.31 3.49 -1.66
C GLY A 144 7.80 3.34 -1.43
N GLY A 145 7.03 4.11 -2.19
CA GLY A 145 5.57 4.18 -2.05
C GLY A 145 5.13 4.84 -0.75
N ARG A 146 3.83 4.72 -0.45
CA ARG A 146 3.18 5.29 0.73
C ARG A 146 2.49 4.20 1.54
N LEU A 147 2.40 4.45 2.84
CA LEU A 147 1.74 3.58 3.80
C LEU A 147 0.48 4.26 4.33
N VAL A 148 -0.62 3.51 4.36
CA VAL A 148 -1.92 3.97 4.87
C VAL A 148 -2.39 3.01 5.95
N ASN A 149 -2.89 3.56 7.04
CA ASN A 149 -3.48 2.78 8.12
C ASN A 149 -4.99 2.64 7.91
N VAL A 150 -5.44 1.39 7.86
CA VAL A 150 -6.83 0.97 7.75
C VAL A 150 -7.20 0.24 9.03
N ASN A 151 -8.44 0.40 9.49
CA ASN A 151 -8.88 -0.38 10.63
C ASN A 151 -8.83 -1.89 10.29
N PRO A 152 -8.19 -2.75 11.12
CA PRO A 152 -8.12 -4.19 10.88
C PRO A 152 -9.49 -4.86 10.67
N SER A 153 -10.54 -4.36 11.32
CA SER A 153 -11.93 -4.84 11.11
C SER A 153 -12.42 -4.63 9.68
N LYS A 154 -11.92 -3.61 8.99
CA LYS A 154 -12.35 -3.16 7.67
C LYS A 154 -11.44 -3.65 6.54
N VAL A 155 -10.30 -4.28 6.85
CA VAL A 155 -9.41 -4.88 5.85
C VAL A 155 -10.14 -5.85 4.89
N PRO A 156 -10.99 -6.79 5.37
CA PRO A 156 -11.75 -7.66 4.47
C PRO A 156 -12.70 -6.88 3.54
N ARG A 157 -13.20 -5.72 4.00
CA ARG A 157 -14.06 -4.84 3.21
C ARG A 157 -13.29 -4.13 2.11
N VAL A 158 -12.09 -3.63 2.40
CA VAL A 158 -11.19 -2.98 1.41
C VAL A 158 -10.74 -3.97 0.34
N ILE A 159 -10.46 -5.23 0.71
CA ILE A 159 -10.13 -6.27 -0.27
C ILE A 159 -11.35 -6.57 -1.15
N GLY A 160 -12.54 -6.63 -0.53
CA GLY A 160 -13.79 -6.98 -1.21
C GLY A 160 -13.95 -8.48 -1.42
N LYS A 161 -15.12 -8.91 -1.90
CA LYS A 161 -15.38 -10.33 -2.18
C LYS A 161 -14.44 -10.79 -3.29
N GLN A 162 -13.64 -11.83 -3.00
CA GLN A 162 -12.62 -12.37 -3.92
C GLN A 162 -11.61 -11.33 -4.44
N GLY A 163 -11.40 -10.22 -3.71
CA GLY A 163 -10.49 -9.17 -4.16
C GLY A 163 -11.08 -8.19 -5.17
N SER A 164 -12.41 -8.15 -5.36
CA SER A 164 -13.02 -7.26 -6.36
C SER A 164 -12.72 -5.78 -6.14
N MET A 165 -12.70 -5.32 -4.88
CA MET A 165 -12.51 -3.90 -4.56
C MET A 165 -11.05 -3.50 -4.71
N ILE A 166 -10.10 -4.33 -4.27
CA ILE A 166 -8.68 -4.07 -4.49
C ILE A 166 -8.33 -4.17 -5.99
N GLY A 167 -8.98 -5.06 -6.73
CA GLY A 167 -8.84 -5.19 -8.18
C GLY A 167 -9.28 -3.93 -8.91
N LEU A 168 -10.47 -3.42 -8.58
CA LEU A 168 -10.99 -2.16 -9.14
C LEU A 168 -10.03 -1.00 -8.92
N ILE A 169 -9.54 -0.82 -7.68
CA ILE A 169 -8.59 0.27 -7.38
C ILE A 169 -7.30 0.10 -8.19
N LYS A 170 -6.75 -1.13 -8.29
CA LYS A 170 -5.55 -1.42 -9.09
C LYS A 170 -5.76 -1.15 -10.57
N GLU A 171 -6.90 -1.54 -11.12
CA GLU A 171 -7.22 -1.36 -12.55
C GLU A 171 -7.40 0.12 -12.90
N LYS A 172 -8.07 0.89 -12.05
CA LYS A 172 -8.32 2.32 -12.28
C LYS A 172 -7.09 3.20 -12.04
N THR A 173 -6.31 2.91 -10.99
CA THR A 173 -5.14 3.74 -10.63
C THR A 173 -3.83 3.27 -11.28
N GLY A 174 -3.76 2.02 -11.75
CA GLY A 174 -2.50 1.41 -12.20
C GLY A 174 -1.49 1.17 -11.07
N CYS A 175 -1.83 1.49 -9.82
CA CYS A 175 -0.94 1.38 -8.68
C CYS A 175 -0.75 -0.07 -8.23
N ARG A 176 0.41 -0.36 -7.66
CA ARG A 176 0.67 -1.61 -6.95
C ARG A 176 0.22 -1.47 -5.50
N LEU A 177 -0.89 -2.15 -5.17
CA LEU A 177 -1.42 -2.20 -3.80
C LEU A 177 -1.18 -3.56 -3.12
N ILE A 178 -0.71 -3.51 -1.88
CA ILE A 178 -0.57 -4.64 -0.97
C ILE A 178 -1.22 -4.26 0.36
N ILE A 179 -2.12 -5.10 0.87
CA ILE A 179 -2.81 -4.86 2.14
C ILE A 179 -2.44 -5.98 3.11
N GLY A 180 -1.86 -5.61 4.24
CA GLY A 180 -1.63 -6.51 5.37
C GLY A 180 -2.91 -6.72 6.17
N GLN A 181 -3.08 -7.91 6.75
CA GLN A 181 -4.18 -8.21 7.66
C GLN A 181 -4.14 -7.36 8.94
N ASN A 182 -2.97 -6.79 9.25
CA ASN A 182 -2.78 -5.86 10.35
C ASN A 182 -3.32 -4.45 10.09
N GLY A 183 -3.91 -4.19 8.92
CA GLY A 183 -4.50 -2.88 8.62
C GLY A 183 -3.53 -1.92 7.94
N ILE A 184 -2.26 -2.28 7.78
CA ILE A 184 -1.32 -1.46 7.02
C ILE A 184 -1.46 -1.80 5.53
N ALA A 185 -1.71 -0.78 4.73
CA ALA A 185 -1.73 -0.86 3.27
C ALA A 185 -0.51 -0.14 2.69
N TRP A 186 0.19 -0.79 1.78
CA TRP A 186 1.29 -0.22 1.01
C TRP A 186 0.87 -0.01 -0.43
N ILE A 187 1.12 1.20 -0.92
CA ILE A 187 0.69 1.68 -2.23
C ILE A 187 1.93 2.23 -2.92
N GLN A 188 2.18 1.79 -4.15
CA GLN A 188 3.29 2.26 -4.96
C GLN A 188 2.81 2.57 -6.38
N GLY A 189 3.08 3.77 -6.88
CA GLY A 189 2.68 4.23 -8.20
C GLY A 189 3.23 5.62 -8.51
N ALA A 190 2.62 6.30 -9.49
CA ALA A 190 2.89 7.72 -9.71
C ALA A 190 2.29 8.55 -8.54
N PRO A 191 2.90 9.68 -8.15
CA PRO A 191 2.49 10.44 -6.96
C PRO A 191 0.99 10.78 -6.91
N GLU A 192 0.40 11.14 -8.05
CA GLU A 192 -1.01 11.51 -8.16
C GLU A 192 -1.95 10.31 -8.06
N HIS A 193 -1.59 9.20 -8.71
CA HIS A 193 -2.33 7.94 -8.61
C HIS A 193 -2.24 7.32 -7.21
N GLU A 194 -1.10 7.51 -6.51
CA GLU A 194 -0.97 7.12 -5.12
C GLU A 194 -1.95 7.90 -4.23
N LEU A 195 -2.04 9.22 -4.41
CA LEU A 195 -2.98 10.06 -3.66
C LEU A 195 -4.43 9.63 -3.88
N ALA A 196 -4.85 9.42 -5.13
CA ALA A 196 -6.20 8.94 -5.45
C ALA A 196 -6.51 7.58 -4.78
N ALA A 197 -5.53 6.67 -4.76
CA ALA A 197 -5.68 5.38 -4.09
C ALA A 197 -5.79 5.51 -2.56
N ILE A 198 -5.03 6.45 -1.95
CA ILE A 198 -5.10 6.74 -0.52
C ILE A 198 -6.49 7.26 -0.15
N GLU A 199 -6.97 8.29 -0.87
CA GLU A 199 -8.29 8.89 -0.63
C GLU A 199 -9.42 7.85 -0.77
N ALA A 200 -9.35 6.97 -1.77
CA ALA A 200 -10.31 5.89 -1.94
C ALA A 200 -10.29 4.89 -0.76
N ILE A 201 -9.10 4.52 -0.25
CA ILE A 201 -8.96 3.62 0.89
C ILE A 201 -9.49 4.27 2.17
N GLU A 202 -9.22 5.55 2.39
CA GLU A 202 -9.74 6.32 3.53
C GLU A 202 -11.27 6.42 3.46
N MET A 203 -11.83 6.69 2.28
CA MET A 203 -13.28 6.70 2.09
C MET A 203 -13.91 5.34 2.41
N ILE A 204 -13.25 4.22 2.04
CA ILE A 204 -13.70 2.88 2.45
C ILE A 204 -13.60 2.70 3.95
N ASN A 205 -12.52 3.18 4.57
CA ASN A 205 -12.31 3.08 6.00
C ASN A 205 -13.42 3.83 6.77
N GLU A 206 -13.88 4.98 6.31
CA GLU A 206 -14.97 5.71 6.96
C GLU A 206 -16.35 5.12 6.65
N ARG A 207 -16.66 4.94 5.37
CA ARG A 207 -18.00 4.57 4.88
C ARG A 207 -18.20 3.07 4.66
N GLY A 208 -17.31 2.23 5.21
CA GLY A 208 -17.32 0.78 5.00
C GLY A 208 -18.61 0.06 5.40
N HIS A 209 -19.46 0.69 6.23
CA HIS A 209 -20.76 0.21 6.67
C HIS A 209 -21.89 0.45 5.66
N GLU A 210 -21.70 1.34 4.68
CA GLU A 210 -22.70 1.64 3.66
C GLU A 210 -22.79 0.55 2.58
N GLN A 211 -23.99 0.35 2.04
CA GLN A 211 -24.25 -0.50 0.89
C GLN A 211 -23.98 0.26 -0.43
N GLY A 212 -23.62 -0.45 -1.50
CA GLY A 212 -23.34 0.17 -2.80
C GLY A 212 -22.02 0.97 -2.86
N LEU A 213 -21.14 0.82 -1.87
CA LEU A 213 -19.89 1.57 -1.78
C LEU A 213 -18.98 1.41 -3.01
N THR A 214 -19.01 0.24 -3.66
CA THR A 214 -18.21 -0.04 -4.86
C THR A 214 -18.50 0.93 -6.01
N GLU A 215 -19.77 1.19 -6.31
CA GLU A 215 -20.15 2.12 -7.39
C GLU A 215 -19.78 3.56 -7.08
N LYS A 216 -19.87 3.96 -5.79
CA LYS A 216 -19.46 5.29 -5.34
C LYS A 216 -17.96 5.49 -5.52
N ILE A 217 -17.16 4.48 -5.17
CA ILE A 217 -15.69 4.52 -5.33
C ILE A 217 -15.31 4.55 -6.79
N GLU A 218 -15.99 3.78 -7.64
CA GLU A 218 -15.72 3.78 -9.07
C GLU A 218 -15.93 5.17 -9.67
N LYS A 219 -17.06 5.81 -9.38
CA LYS A 219 -17.34 7.19 -9.82
C LYS A 219 -16.30 8.18 -9.30
N PHE A 220 -15.96 8.07 -8.01
CA PHE A 220 -14.96 8.93 -7.38
C PHE A 220 -13.57 8.80 -8.04
N LEU A 221 -13.13 7.57 -8.31
CA LEU A 221 -11.87 7.32 -8.99
C LEU A 221 -11.89 7.81 -10.44
N ASP A 222 -13.01 7.63 -11.15
CA ASP A 222 -13.15 8.11 -12.53
C ASP A 222 -13.14 9.65 -12.63
N GLU A 223 -13.69 10.35 -11.64
CA GLU A 223 -13.61 11.81 -11.54
C GLU A 223 -12.17 12.25 -11.23
N ARG A 224 -11.54 11.64 -10.21
CA ARG A 224 -10.19 12.03 -9.79
C ARG A 224 -9.12 11.74 -10.84
N MET A 225 -9.25 10.64 -11.56
CA MET A 225 -8.33 10.30 -12.66
C MET A 225 -8.51 11.22 -13.87
N LYS A 226 -9.68 11.85 -14.07
CA LYS A 226 -9.85 12.87 -15.11
C LYS A 226 -9.13 14.15 -14.75
N ASP A 227 -9.25 14.61 -13.51
CA ASP A 227 -8.57 15.82 -13.03
C ASP A 227 -7.04 15.69 -13.20
N VAL A 228 -6.50 14.52 -12.88
CA VAL A 228 -5.07 14.19 -13.03
C VAL A 228 -4.58 14.29 -14.48
N VAL A 229 -5.38 13.84 -15.45
CA VAL A 229 -5.02 13.94 -16.87
C VAL A 229 -5.01 15.39 -17.36
N VAL A 230 -5.76 16.30 -16.72
CA VAL A 230 -5.71 17.73 -17.02
C VAL A 230 -4.43 18.36 -16.47
N ASP A 231 -4.03 18.01 -15.24
CA ASP A 231 -2.78 18.49 -14.62
C ASP A 231 -1.53 17.99 -15.39
N ASP A 232 -1.51 16.71 -15.81
CA ASP A 232 -0.47 16.14 -16.67
C ASP A 232 -0.36 16.86 -18.04
N ALA A 233 -1.47 17.38 -18.57
CA ALA A 233 -1.50 18.11 -19.83
C ALA A 233 -1.02 19.55 -19.66
N GLU A 234 -1.32 20.19 -18.52
CA GLU A 234 -0.83 21.52 -18.17
C GLU A 234 0.67 21.51 -17.81
N GLU A 235 1.17 20.48 -17.12
CA GLU A 235 2.62 20.32 -16.86
C GLU A 235 3.41 20.06 -18.15
N LYS A 236 2.90 19.23 -19.07
CA LYS A 236 3.53 19.01 -20.38
C LYS A 236 3.49 20.23 -21.29
N ALA A 237 2.44 21.06 -21.20
CA ALA A 237 2.38 22.35 -21.88
C ALA A 237 3.44 23.33 -21.30
N HIS A 238 3.66 23.31 -19.99
CA HIS A 238 4.65 24.15 -19.33
C HIS A 238 6.11 23.71 -19.63
N GLU A 239 6.38 22.42 -19.80
CA GLU A 239 7.69 21.89 -20.22
C GLU A 239 8.00 22.17 -21.69
N THR A 240 7.00 22.11 -22.58
CA THR A 240 7.17 22.46 -23.99
C THR A 240 7.41 23.96 -24.20
N GLU A 241 6.84 24.83 -23.37
CA GLU A 241 7.17 26.27 -23.38
C GLU A 241 8.58 26.57 -22.83
N LYS A 242 9.06 25.84 -21.82
CA LYS A 242 10.43 26.00 -21.29
C LYS A 242 11.50 25.56 -22.28
N THR A 243 11.33 24.42 -22.95
CA THR A 243 12.26 23.95 -24.00
C THR A 243 12.27 24.87 -25.22
N THR A 244 11.17 25.56 -25.52
CA THR A 244 11.11 26.56 -26.60
C THR A 244 11.78 27.89 -26.21
N LYS A 245 11.79 28.25 -24.91
CA LYS A 245 12.54 29.43 -24.39
C LYS A 245 14.05 29.18 -24.31
N GLU A 246 14.51 27.98 -23.94
CA GLU A 246 15.95 27.65 -23.89
C GLU A 246 16.62 27.53 -25.27
N LYS A 247 15.86 27.15 -26.31
CA LYS A 247 16.35 27.20 -27.70
C LYS A 247 16.41 28.61 -28.28
N LYS A 248 15.75 29.60 -27.67
CA LYS A 248 15.83 31.02 -28.08
C LYS A 248 16.96 31.78 -27.36
N SER A 249 17.37 31.36 -26.16
CA SER A 249 18.51 31.99 -25.46
C SER A 249 19.86 31.57 -26.04
N SER A 250 20.00 30.33 -26.52
CA SER A 250 21.25 29.82 -27.11
C SER A 250 21.58 30.35 -28.53
N LYS A 251 20.71 31.17 -29.13
CA LYS A 251 20.93 31.75 -30.48
C LYS A 251 21.30 33.24 -30.47
N THR A 252 21.44 33.85 -29.29
CA THR A 252 21.76 35.29 -29.16
C THR A 252 23.20 35.56 -28.72
N ASP A 253 23.91 34.58 -28.12
CA ASP A 253 25.30 34.74 -27.62
C ASP A 253 26.41 34.39 -28.63
N SER A 254 26.21 34.62 -29.94
CA SER A 254 27.27 34.41 -30.95
C SER A 254 27.48 35.59 -31.89
N LYS A 255 27.12 36.80 -31.46
CA LYS A 255 27.43 38.04 -32.17
C LYS A 255 27.82 39.14 -31.18
N GLU A 256 29.07 39.11 -30.70
CA GLU A 256 29.83 40.29 -30.28
C GLU A 256 31.23 39.84 -29.84
N GLU A 257 32.16 39.75 -30.79
CA GLU A 257 33.59 40.09 -30.63
C GLU A 257 34.29 39.88 -31.98
N SER A 258 34.42 40.96 -32.75
CA SER A 258 35.48 41.10 -33.76
C SER A 258 35.60 42.56 -34.19
N ASP A 259 36.56 43.26 -33.60
CA ASP A 259 37.28 44.46 -34.07
C ASP A 259 38.57 44.46 -33.22
N GLU A 260 39.81 44.65 -33.65
CA GLU A 260 40.53 44.90 -34.90
C GLU A 260 42.00 44.58 -34.57
N GLU A 261 42.76 43.96 -35.48
CA GLU A 261 44.09 44.47 -35.89
C GLU A 261 44.59 43.69 -37.12
N GLU A 262 44.44 44.37 -38.26
CA GLU A 262 45.17 44.23 -39.52
C GLU A 262 46.71 44.30 -39.31
N GLN A 263 47.64 43.72 -40.05
CA GLN A 263 47.80 43.23 -41.44
C GLN A 263 49.30 42.74 -41.58
N PRO A 264 49.91 42.44 -42.76
CA PRO A 264 49.44 41.72 -43.94
C PRO A 264 50.47 40.68 -44.53
N VAL A 265 49.92 39.67 -45.21
CA VAL A 265 50.27 39.16 -46.57
C VAL A 265 51.71 38.72 -46.91
N ARG A 266 51.85 37.42 -47.25
CA ARG A 266 52.49 36.97 -48.51
C ARG A 266 51.75 35.78 -49.14
N ARG A 267 51.28 35.98 -50.38
CA ARG A 267 50.93 34.98 -51.42
C ARG A 267 52.17 34.06 -51.68
N ALA A 268 52.11 32.86 -52.25
CA ALA A 268 51.35 32.43 -53.42
C ALA A 268 51.56 30.91 -53.72
N VAL A 269 50.58 30.32 -54.42
CA VAL A 269 50.72 29.33 -55.53
C VAL A 269 51.07 27.86 -55.22
N GLY A 270 50.06 27.00 -55.40
CA GLY A 270 50.06 25.99 -56.48
C GLY A 270 50.65 24.60 -56.21
N GLY A 271 49.87 23.55 -56.55
CA GLY A 271 50.44 22.33 -57.14
C GLY A 271 50.05 20.96 -56.55
N LYS A 272 49.01 20.36 -57.15
CA LYS A 272 48.92 18.95 -57.63
C LYS A 272 49.72 17.80 -56.95
N LYS A 273 48.96 16.70 -56.75
CA LYS A 273 49.23 15.27 -57.03
C LYS A 273 50.04 14.39 -56.04
N GLY A 274 49.49 13.19 -55.80
CA GLY A 274 50.22 11.94 -55.48
C GLY A 274 49.52 11.10 -54.40
N LYS A 275 48.65 10.13 -54.72
CA LYS A 275 48.92 8.69 -55.01
C LYS A 275 49.74 7.93 -53.95
N GLY A 276 49.18 6.80 -53.48
CA GLY A 276 49.87 5.67 -52.82
C GLY A 276 49.24 5.37 -51.46
N SER A 277 48.37 4.37 -51.24
CA SER A 277 48.43 2.91 -51.47
C SER A 277 49.47 2.18 -50.63
N LYS A 278 49.03 1.03 -50.07
CA LYS A 278 49.74 0.00 -49.30
C LYS A 278 49.90 0.33 -47.80
N LYS A 279 49.70 -0.60 -46.87
CA LYS A 279 49.30 -2.01 -46.90
C LYS A 279 48.80 -2.35 -45.49
#